data_AF-A0ABD5PBA5-F1
#
_entry.id   AF-A0ABD5PBA5-F1
#
_cell.length_a   1.000
_cell.length_b   1.000
_cell.length_c   1.000
_cell.angle_alpha   90.00
_cell.angle_beta   90.00
_cell.angle_gamma   90.00
#
_symmetry.space_group_name_H-M   'P 1'
#
loop_
_entity.id
_entity.type
_entity.pdbx_description
1 polymer ?
#
loop_
_entity_poly.entity_id
_entity_poly.type
_entity_poly.pdbx_seq_one_letter_code
_entity_poly.pdbx_strand_id
1 'polypeptide(L)'
;MTLIGLDDTDSRERGMCTTYLAARIAEAVEARNGAVHDRLLVRLNPAVEQKTRGNAALALHVDLAPEAAFDLACAELDPLAEVEDPRTSPGVVVAPGGPDDVPAAVADFARDAVRDFHTTDGAVALAETHGYRHRGWAGGRGRIGALAAVGADAAFADWTYEFVAYRDFTRCGTPREVDDESVFAAAETGYPAVWDTVDRVEGETVCVPNAPGPILYGIRGDDSRSVRAVADAIDSESVERVSLFRTNQGTDAHLREAVVDDRVGFEELRDGRAYRVTGVVASDPETRRGGHVFVSVRPVGGDGDAPGPELDCVAFEPTKRFRDRVRALRPGDRLLVCGEVGDGTLKLEKFAVRELVRTEPATPTCPDCGRAMGSAGRNQGYRCRDCGTAASGKVDRPVERDLDLGWYEVPPCARRHVAKPLVRGGFDGPTHPER
;
A
#
# COMPACT_ATOMS: atom_id res chain seq x y z
N MET A 1 12.59 -9.20 28.69
CA MET A 1 11.72 -8.92 27.52
C MET A 1 11.37 -10.23 26.82
N THR A 2 10.18 -10.28 26.23
CA THR A 2 9.64 -11.38 25.44
C THR A 2 8.78 -10.78 24.33
N LEU A 3 8.80 -11.37 23.15
CA LEU A 3 8.04 -10.91 21.98
C LEU A 3 6.86 -11.88 21.75
N ILE A 4 5.63 -11.35 21.68
CA ILE A 4 4.42 -12.13 21.37
C ILE A 4 3.91 -11.71 20.00
N GLY A 5 4.02 -12.58 19.00
CA GLY A 5 3.42 -12.43 17.67
C GLY A 5 2.03 -13.07 17.58
N LEU A 6 1.10 -12.40 16.91
CA LEU A 6 -0.31 -12.81 16.74
C LEU A 6 -0.77 -12.52 15.31
N ASP A 7 -1.55 -13.41 14.71
CA ASP A 7 -2.19 -13.16 13.41
C ASP A 7 -3.44 -14.04 13.19
N ASP A 8 -4.23 -13.66 12.19
CA ASP A 8 -5.35 -14.41 11.62
C ASP A 8 -6.48 -14.71 12.63
N THR A 9 -6.85 -13.67 13.39
CA THR A 9 -7.88 -13.75 14.45
C THR A 9 -9.16 -12.96 14.12
N ASP A 10 -9.19 -12.33 12.95
CA ASP A 10 -10.31 -11.50 12.52
C ASP A 10 -11.52 -12.37 12.15
N SER A 11 -12.66 -12.17 12.81
CA SER A 11 -13.91 -12.87 12.51
C SER A 11 -14.97 -11.88 12.00
N ARG A 12 -15.52 -12.15 10.82
CA ARG A 12 -16.59 -11.32 10.24
C ARG A 12 -17.91 -11.44 10.99
N GLU A 13 -18.17 -12.60 11.59
CA GLU A 13 -19.42 -12.89 12.28
C GLU A 13 -19.45 -12.32 13.70
N ARG A 14 -18.32 -12.37 14.41
CA ARG A 14 -18.23 -11.84 15.78
C ARG A 14 -17.73 -10.40 15.86
N GLY A 15 -17.30 -9.81 14.75
CA GLY A 15 -16.69 -8.48 14.75
C GLY A 15 -15.41 -8.43 15.57
N MET A 16 -14.65 -9.53 15.66
CA MET A 16 -13.34 -9.54 16.29
C MET A 16 -12.28 -9.05 15.31
N CYS A 17 -11.24 -8.37 15.83
CA CYS A 17 -10.06 -8.07 15.04
C CYS A 17 -8.74 -8.29 15.80
N THR A 18 -7.67 -8.55 15.05
CA THR A 18 -6.36 -8.90 15.62
C THR A 18 -5.75 -7.78 16.45
N THR A 19 -5.98 -6.52 16.08
CA THR A 19 -5.54 -5.36 16.87
C THR A 19 -6.26 -5.26 18.21
N TYR A 20 -7.55 -5.60 18.28
CA TYR A 20 -8.33 -5.60 19.52
C TYR A 20 -7.86 -6.71 20.48
N LEU A 21 -7.57 -7.91 19.94
CA LEU A 21 -6.98 -8.98 20.72
C LEU A 21 -5.60 -8.58 21.29
N ALA A 22 -4.74 -7.96 20.48
CA ALA A 22 -3.45 -7.47 20.95
C ALA A 22 -3.61 -6.44 22.09
N ALA A 23 -4.63 -5.58 22.00
CA ALA A 23 -4.95 -4.62 23.05
C ALA A 23 -5.39 -5.32 24.35
N ARG A 24 -6.24 -6.36 24.26
CA ARG A 24 -6.65 -7.18 25.41
C ARG A 24 -5.49 -7.93 26.07
N ILE A 25 -4.61 -8.54 25.26
CA ILE A 25 -3.43 -9.22 25.79
C ILE A 25 -2.54 -8.21 26.50
N ALA A 26 -2.32 -7.01 25.94
CA ALA A 26 -1.53 -5.97 26.59
C ALA A 26 -2.09 -5.58 27.97
N GLU A 27 -3.41 -5.37 28.09
CA GLU A 27 -4.05 -5.11 29.39
C GLU A 27 -3.91 -6.29 30.36
N ALA A 28 -4.02 -7.52 29.86
CA ALA A 28 -3.87 -8.72 30.67
C ALA A 28 -2.42 -8.92 31.16
N VAL A 29 -1.43 -8.43 30.41
CA VAL A 29 -0.03 -8.33 30.85
C VAL A 29 0.12 -7.30 31.97
N GLU A 30 -0.43 -6.10 31.77
CA GLU A 30 -0.38 -5.00 32.75
C GLU A 30 -1.09 -5.39 34.06
N ALA A 31 -2.23 -6.10 33.99
CA ALA A 31 -2.94 -6.63 35.15
C ALA A 31 -2.14 -7.67 35.95
N ARG A 32 -1.10 -8.27 35.34
CA ARG A 32 -0.15 -9.17 35.99
C ARG A 32 1.13 -8.47 36.46
N ASN A 33 1.12 -7.12 36.47
CA ASN A 33 2.27 -6.27 36.75
C ASN A 33 3.44 -6.43 35.75
N GLY A 34 3.16 -6.92 34.53
CA GLY A 34 4.11 -6.89 33.42
C GLY A 34 4.06 -5.55 32.69
N ALA A 35 5.18 -5.12 32.11
CA ALA A 35 5.22 -3.96 31.24
C ALA A 35 4.98 -4.35 29.77
N VAL A 36 4.34 -3.46 29.01
CA VAL A 36 4.24 -3.53 27.54
C VAL A 36 5.04 -2.36 26.97
N HIS A 37 6.19 -2.68 26.37
CA HIS A 37 7.15 -1.69 25.87
C HIS A 37 6.79 -1.17 24.49
N ASP A 38 6.26 -2.05 23.63
CA ASP A 38 5.89 -1.69 22.26
C ASP A 38 4.73 -2.56 21.77
N ARG A 39 3.99 -2.01 20.80
CA ARG A 39 2.89 -2.66 20.09
C ARG A 39 3.11 -2.44 18.59
N LEU A 40 3.46 -3.50 17.88
CA LEU A 40 3.68 -3.45 16.44
C LEU A 40 2.42 -3.87 15.69
N LEU A 41 2.10 -3.15 14.61
CA LEU A 41 1.13 -3.57 13.59
C LEU A 41 1.84 -3.70 12.26
N VAL A 42 1.96 -4.92 11.77
CA VAL A 42 2.76 -5.26 10.60
C VAL A 42 1.84 -5.73 9.48
N ARG A 43 1.71 -4.91 8.43
CA ARG A 43 1.05 -5.31 7.19
C ARG A 43 1.97 -6.25 6.41
N LEU A 44 1.43 -7.41 6.05
CA LEU A 44 2.09 -8.43 5.24
C LEU A 44 1.76 -8.24 3.76
N ASN A 45 2.18 -9.17 2.90
CA ASN A 45 2.01 -9.08 1.45
C ASN A 45 0.53 -8.86 1.09
N PRO A 46 0.18 -7.69 0.55
CA PRO A 46 -1.21 -7.36 0.34
C PRO A 46 -1.81 -8.07 -0.88
N ALA A 47 -1.05 -8.88 -1.61
CA ALA A 47 -1.52 -9.75 -2.70
C ALA A 47 -2.06 -11.11 -2.25
N VAL A 48 -1.87 -11.52 -0.98
CA VAL A 48 -2.38 -12.80 -0.47
C VAL A 48 -3.91 -12.83 -0.59
N GLU A 49 -4.45 -13.89 -1.19
CA GLU A 49 -5.90 -14.07 -1.37
C GLU A 49 -6.60 -14.47 -0.07
N GLN A 50 -6.02 -15.44 0.63
CA GLN A 50 -6.54 -15.95 1.89
C GLN A 50 -6.04 -15.12 3.08
N LYS A 51 -6.39 -13.84 3.09
CA LYS A 51 -6.03 -12.89 4.14
C LYS A 51 -7.25 -12.44 4.94
N THR A 52 -7.01 -12.06 6.18
CA THR A 52 -7.95 -11.21 6.90
C THR A 52 -7.94 -9.79 6.30
N ARG A 53 -8.86 -8.94 6.74
CA ARG A 53 -8.99 -7.59 6.15
C ARG A 53 -7.70 -6.79 6.40
N GLY A 54 -7.01 -6.49 5.31
CA GLY A 54 -5.77 -5.71 5.33
C GLY A 54 -4.51 -6.50 5.76
N ASN A 55 -4.58 -7.84 5.87
CA ASN A 55 -3.44 -8.74 6.07
C ASN A 55 -2.42 -8.25 7.11
N ALA A 56 -2.82 -8.16 8.38
CA ALA A 56 -2.03 -7.54 9.44
C ALA A 56 -1.76 -8.50 10.60
N ALA A 57 -0.48 -8.66 10.91
CA ALA A 57 -0.01 -9.36 12.10
C ALA A 57 0.47 -8.37 13.17
N LEU A 58 0.44 -8.79 14.42
CA LEU A 58 0.67 -7.94 15.58
C LEU A 58 1.81 -8.50 16.42
N ALA A 59 2.65 -7.62 16.97
CA ALA A 59 3.65 -8.02 17.97
C ALA A 59 3.53 -7.16 19.24
N LEU A 60 3.68 -7.79 20.39
CA LEU A 60 3.77 -7.12 21.70
C LEU A 60 5.14 -7.39 22.31
N HIS A 61 5.84 -6.34 22.73
CA HIS A 61 7.12 -6.47 23.44
C HIS A 61 6.84 -6.32 24.93
N VAL A 62 7.02 -7.38 25.72
CA VAL A 62 6.51 -7.44 27.08
C VAL A 62 7.55 -7.91 28.11
N ASP A 63 7.32 -7.54 29.37
CA ASP A 63 8.05 -8.07 30.53
C ASP A 63 7.27 -9.19 31.21
N LEU A 64 7.18 -10.32 30.52
CA LEU A 64 6.77 -11.60 31.07
C LEU A 64 7.78 -12.67 30.66
N ALA A 65 7.86 -13.76 31.44
CA ALA A 65 8.60 -14.93 31.03
C ALA A 65 7.95 -15.55 29.77
N PRO A 66 8.73 -16.12 28.84
CA PRO A 66 8.20 -16.71 27.59
C PRO A 66 7.06 -17.71 27.82
N GLU A 67 7.15 -18.52 28.86
CA GLU A 67 6.11 -19.48 29.27
C GLU A 67 4.81 -18.76 29.63
N ALA A 68 4.89 -17.78 30.54
CA ALA A 68 3.72 -17.03 31.01
C ALA A 68 3.09 -16.18 29.90
N ALA A 69 3.91 -15.58 29.03
CA ALA A 69 3.47 -14.85 27.86
C ALA A 69 2.73 -15.75 26.87
N PHE A 70 3.25 -16.95 26.62
CA PHE A 70 2.64 -17.93 25.73
C PHE A 70 1.31 -18.47 26.27
N ASP A 71 1.27 -18.85 27.55
CA ASP A 71 0.05 -19.34 28.20
C ASP A 71 -1.04 -18.25 28.21
N LEU A 72 -0.66 -17.00 28.49
CA LEU A 72 -1.58 -15.86 28.43
C LEU A 72 -2.15 -15.64 27.03
N ALA A 73 -1.29 -15.59 26.02
CA ALA A 73 -1.72 -15.39 24.64
C ALA A 73 -2.63 -16.53 24.17
N CYS A 74 -2.31 -17.79 24.51
CA CYS A 74 -3.17 -18.93 24.23
C CYS A 74 -4.53 -18.82 24.94
N ALA A 75 -4.57 -18.40 26.21
CA ALA A 75 -5.81 -18.26 26.96
C ALA A 75 -6.74 -17.16 26.39
N GLU A 76 -6.19 -16.07 25.86
CA GLU A 76 -6.99 -15.04 25.18
C GLU A 76 -7.46 -15.49 23.78
N LEU A 77 -6.69 -16.37 23.11
CA LEU A 77 -7.00 -16.92 21.80
C LEU A 77 -7.98 -18.09 21.82
N ASP A 78 -7.91 -18.97 22.83
CA ASP A 78 -8.73 -20.19 22.90
C ASP A 78 -10.25 -19.90 22.75
N PRO A 79 -10.84 -18.92 23.46
CA PRO A 79 -12.26 -18.56 23.29
C PRO A 79 -12.62 -18.03 21.89
N LEU A 80 -11.63 -17.54 21.14
CA LEU A 80 -11.78 -17.01 19.79
C LEU A 80 -11.60 -18.09 18.72
N ALA A 81 -10.84 -19.14 19.04
CA ALA A 81 -10.53 -20.25 18.15
C ALA A 81 -11.57 -21.38 18.19
N GLU A 82 -12.44 -21.42 19.20
CA GLU A 82 -13.55 -22.38 19.34
C GLU A 82 -14.69 -22.19 18.32
N VAL A 83 -14.51 -21.33 17.31
CA VAL A 83 -15.57 -20.92 16.38
C VAL A 83 -15.23 -21.39 14.97
N GLU A 84 -16.14 -22.16 14.38
CA GLU A 84 -16.03 -22.76 13.05
C GLU A 84 -16.10 -21.72 11.89
N ASP A 85 -15.40 -20.58 11.96
CA ASP A 85 -15.19 -19.76 10.75
C ASP A 85 -14.04 -20.38 9.95
N PRO A 86 -14.29 -21.06 8.82
CA PRO A 86 -13.26 -21.77 8.05
C PRO A 86 -12.22 -20.82 7.45
N ARG A 87 -12.41 -19.51 7.53
CA ARG A 87 -11.46 -18.51 7.02
C ARG A 87 -10.51 -17.97 8.08
N THR A 88 -10.76 -18.25 9.36
CA THR A 88 -9.93 -17.79 10.48
C THR A 88 -9.01 -18.93 10.89
N SER A 89 -7.70 -18.69 10.89
CA SER A 89 -6.70 -19.72 11.23
C SER A 89 -5.67 -19.15 12.21
N PRO A 90 -6.07 -18.87 13.47
CA PRO A 90 -5.25 -18.13 14.41
C PRO A 90 -3.88 -18.75 14.62
N GLY A 91 -2.89 -17.91 14.87
CA GLY A 91 -1.56 -18.34 15.26
C GLY A 91 -0.89 -17.40 16.24
N VAL A 92 -0.09 -18.00 17.12
CA VAL A 92 0.78 -17.30 18.07
C VAL A 92 2.19 -17.84 17.97
N VAL A 93 3.17 -16.94 18.06
CA VAL A 93 4.60 -17.25 18.20
C VAL A 93 5.15 -16.38 19.33
N VAL A 94 5.89 -16.98 20.25
CA VAL A 94 6.53 -16.30 21.38
C VAL A 94 8.02 -16.56 21.36
N ALA A 95 8.80 -15.47 21.27
CA ALA A 95 10.24 -15.49 21.25
C ALA A 95 10.82 -14.90 22.55
N PRO A 96 11.83 -15.54 23.17
CA PRO A 96 12.56 -14.94 24.27
C PRO A 96 13.44 -13.79 23.77
N GLY A 97 13.73 -12.83 24.65
CA GLY A 97 14.62 -11.71 24.35
C GLY A 97 13.90 -10.49 23.79
N GLY A 98 14.69 -9.51 23.37
CA GLY A 98 14.24 -8.29 22.70
C GLY A 98 14.49 -8.34 21.18
N PRO A 99 14.19 -7.25 20.47
CA PRO A 99 14.42 -7.14 19.03
C PRO A 99 15.86 -7.44 18.58
N ASP A 100 16.86 -7.05 19.38
CA ASP A 100 18.28 -7.29 19.09
C ASP A 100 18.68 -8.78 19.20
N ASP A 101 17.87 -9.59 19.88
CA ASP A 101 18.08 -11.04 20.03
C ASP A 101 17.43 -11.84 18.88
N VAL A 102 16.67 -11.19 17.99
CA VAL A 102 15.99 -11.84 16.87
C VAL A 102 17.03 -12.32 15.84
N PRO A 103 17.06 -13.60 15.48
CA PRO A 103 17.96 -14.13 14.46
C PRO A 103 17.73 -13.50 13.10
N ALA A 104 18.81 -13.30 12.34
CA ALA A 104 18.76 -12.74 10.99
C ALA A 104 17.76 -13.48 10.07
N ALA A 105 17.66 -14.80 10.16
CA ALA A 105 16.71 -15.59 9.39
C ALA A 105 15.23 -15.23 9.67
N VAL A 106 14.89 -14.86 10.92
CA VAL A 106 13.53 -14.43 11.30
C VAL A 106 13.27 -12.99 10.84
N ALA A 107 14.27 -12.12 10.90
CA ALA A 107 14.18 -10.77 10.34
C ALA A 107 14.03 -10.80 8.81
N ASP A 108 14.76 -11.68 8.12
CA ASP A 108 14.64 -11.89 6.68
C ASP A 108 13.26 -12.46 6.32
N PHE A 109 12.77 -13.44 7.09
CA PHE A 109 11.41 -13.95 6.94
C PHE A 109 10.36 -12.84 7.06
N ALA A 110 10.48 -11.95 8.06
CA ALA A 110 9.58 -10.81 8.24
C ALA A 110 9.63 -9.83 7.05
N ARG A 111 10.83 -9.51 6.54
CA ARG A 111 11.01 -8.66 5.36
C ARG A 111 10.35 -9.27 4.12
N ASP A 112 10.54 -10.56 3.93
CA ASP A 112 9.98 -11.30 2.81
C ASP A 112 8.47 -11.50 2.95
N ALA A 113 7.92 -11.60 4.16
CA ALA A 113 6.48 -11.77 4.38
C ALA A 113 5.63 -10.58 3.89
N VAL A 114 6.23 -9.40 3.74
CA VAL A 114 5.56 -8.21 3.16
C VAL A 114 5.63 -8.22 1.62
N ARG A 115 6.52 -9.04 1.04
CA ARG A 115 6.87 -9.00 -0.38
C ARG A 115 6.53 -10.29 -1.11
N ASP A 116 6.52 -11.44 -0.44
CA ASP A 116 6.47 -12.78 -1.02
C ASP A 116 5.45 -13.68 -0.29
N PHE A 117 5.29 -14.90 -0.77
CA PHE A 117 4.41 -15.90 -0.17
C PHE A 117 5.20 -16.89 0.67
N HIS A 118 4.67 -17.24 1.84
CA HIS A 118 5.26 -18.20 2.76
C HIS A 118 4.31 -19.35 3.04
N THR A 119 4.87 -20.47 3.47
CA THR A 119 4.11 -21.64 3.91
C THR A 119 4.07 -21.71 5.43
N THR A 120 2.98 -22.27 5.97
CA THR A 120 2.85 -22.50 7.41
C THR A 120 3.97 -23.40 7.93
N ASP A 121 4.29 -24.47 7.21
CA ASP A 121 5.35 -25.41 7.59
C ASP A 121 6.73 -24.73 7.65
N GLY A 122 7.02 -23.82 6.73
CA GLY A 122 8.26 -23.04 6.74
C GLY A 122 8.36 -22.12 7.97
N ALA A 123 7.26 -21.45 8.32
CA ALA A 123 7.20 -20.62 9.53
C ALA A 123 7.36 -21.47 10.82
N VAL A 124 6.70 -22.63 10.89
CA VAL A 124 6.83 -23.55 12.03
C VAL A 124 8.26 -24.07 12.16
N ALA A 125 8.84 -24.57 11.07
CA ALA A 125 10.21 -25.10 11.09
C ALA A 125 11.23 -24.03 11.53
N LEU A 126 11.06 -22.78 11.10
CA LEU A 126 11.93 -21.67 11.51
C LEU A 126 11.75 -21.32 12.99
N ALA A 127 10.51 -21.29 13.49
CA ALA A 127 10.23 -21.08 14.90
C ALA A 127 10.84 -22.19 15.78
N GLU A 128 10.67 -23.46 15.40
CA GLU A 128 11.24 -24.62 16.10
C GLU A 128 12.76 -24.61 16.09
N THR A 129 13.38 -24.24 14.96
CA THR A 129 14.85 -24.14 14.83
C THR A 129 15.46 -23.17 15.85
N HIS A 130 14.73 -22.10 16.18
CA HIS A 130 15.16 -21.09 17.15
C HIS A 130 14.54 -21.29 18.55
N GLY A 131 13.84 -22.40 18.79
CA GLY A 131 13.25 -22.72 20.08
C GLY A 131 12.11 -21.78 20.49
N TYR A 132 11.44 -21.14 19.54
CA TYR A 132 10.30 -20.26 19.80
C TYR A 132 9.06 -21.10 20.12
N ARG A 133 8.28 -20.64 21.11
CA ARG A 133 7.01 -21.28 21.46
C ARG A 133 5.97 -20.88 20.44
N HIS A 134 5.15 -21.81 19.95
CA HIS A 134 4.09 -21.46 19.01
C HIS A 134 2.88 -22.37 19.14
N ARG A 135 1.72 -21.85 18.77
CA ARG A 135 0.47 -22.61 18.65
C ARG A 135 -0.33 -22.09 17.46
N GLY A 136 -1.03 -23.00 16.80
CA GLY A 136 -1.92 -22.67 15.70
C GLY A 136 -3.25 -23.36 15.91
N TRP A 137 -4.33 -22.69 15.49
CA TRP A 137 -5.69 -23.20 15.51
C TRP A 137 -6.24 -23.27 14.08
N ALA A 138 -7.16 -24.19 13.81
CA ALA A 138 -7.80 -24.34 12.50
C ALA A 138 -6.81 -24.30 11.31
N GLY A 139 -5.75 -25.11 11.36
CA GLY A 139 -4.66 -25.15 10.36
C GLY A 139 -3.44 -24.27 10.70
N GLY A 140 -3.59 -23.31 11.61
CA GLY A 140 -2.51 -22.53 12.19
C GLY A 140 -1.74 -21.64 11.21
N ARG A 141 -2.39 -21.13 10.16
CA ARG A 141 -1.78 -20.25 9.13
C ARG A 141 -1.30 -18.94 9.73
N GLY A 142 -1.98 -18.41 10.75
CA GLY A 142 -1.58 -17.20 11.48
C GLY A 142 -0.17 -17.28 12.10
N ARG A 143 0.45 -18.47 12.18
CA ARG A 143 1.87 -18.59 12.58
C ARG A 143 2.82 -17.92 11.58
N ILE A 144 2.43 -17.79 10.30
CA ILE A 144 3.18 -17.03 9.29
C ILE A 144 3.26 -15.57 9.73
N GLY A 145 2.12 -14.91 9.93
CA GLY A 145 2.12 -13.51 10.33
C GLY A 145 2.65 -13.29 11.73
N ALA A 146 2.34 -14.17 12.69
CA ALA A 146 2.89 -14.08 14.04
C ALA A 146 4.43 -14.13 14.04
N LEU A 147 5.05 -15.03 13.27
CA LEU A 147 6.51 -15.06 13.14
C LEU A 147 7.05 -13.81 12.44
N ALA A 148 6.37 -13.36 11.38
CA ALA A 148 6.76 -12.12 10.69
C ALA A 148 6.66 -10.90 11.62
N ALA A 149 5.67 -10.83 12.50
CA ALA A 149 5.51 -9.74 13.45
C ALA A 149 6.63 -9.76 14.52
N VAL A 150 7.02 -10.95 15.01
CA VAL A 150 8.17 -11.10 15.91
C VAL A 150 9.47 -10.58 15.27
N GLY A 151 9.68 -10.85 13.98
CA GLY A 151 10.86 -10.40 13.26
C GLY A 151 10.84 -8.95 12.78
N ALA A 152 9.71 -8.25 12.88
CA ALA A 152 9.48 -7.01 12.15
C ALA A 152 10.39 -5.86 12.59
N ASP A 153 10.63 -5.71 13.90
CA ASP A 153 11.47 -4.62 14.41
C ASP A 153 12.92 -4.73 13.95
N ALA A 154 13.46 -5.95 13.90
CA ALA A 154 14.78 -6.22 13.34
C ALA A 154 14.81 -6.10 11.80
N ALA A 155 13.66 -6.21 11.13
CA ALA A 155 13.57 -6.24 9.66
C ALA A 155 13.45 -4.86 9.02
N PHE A 156 12.77 -3.92 9.68
CA PHE A 156 12.36 -2.63 9.11
C PHE A 156 12.95 -1.42 9.85
N ALA A 157 13.37 -0.42 9.07
CA ALA A 157 13.93 0.83 9.60
C ALA A 157 12.95 2.01 9.53
N ASP A 158 12.02 2.04 8.56
CA ASP A 158 10.98 3.09 8.46
C ASP A 158 9.72 2.62 9.17
N TRP A 159 9.19 3.47 10.04
CA TRP A 159 8.02 3.20 10.86
C TRP A 159 7.14 4.43 10.94
N THR A 160 5.83 4.19 10.98
CA THR A 160 4.79 5.19 11.24
C THR A 160 3.97 4.75 12.45
N TYR A 161 2.93 5.51 12.79
CA TYR A 161 2.05 5.21 13.90
C TYR A 161 0.61 5.10 13.42
N GLU A 162 -0.14 4.16 14.00
CA GLU A 162 -1.60 4.10 13.91
C GLU A 162 -2.18 4.11 15.32
N PHE A 163 -2.95 5.15 15.64
CA PHE A 163 -3.75 5.23 16.85
C PHE A 163 -5.13 4.66 16.58
N VAL A 164 -5.50 3.60 17.27
CA VAL A 164 -6.77 2.89 17.07
C VAL A 164 -7.65 3.10 18.29
N ALA A 165 -8.82 3.71 18.08
CA ALA A 165 -9.89 3.76 19.06
C ALA A 165 -10.84 2.58 18.81
N TYR A 166 -11.28 1.93 19.88
CA TYR A 166 -12.24 0.83 19.84
C TYR A 166 -13.55 1.25 20.48
N ARG A 167 -14.66 0.89 19.85
CA ARG A 167 -16.00 1.06 20.42
C ARG A 167 -16.32 -0.10 21.36
N ASP A 168 -17.37 0.08 22.17
CA ASP A 168 -17.92 -1.01 22.98
C ASP A 168 -18.20 -2.24 22.11
N PHE A 169 -17.65 -3.38 22.50
CA PHE A 169 -17.78 -4.62 21.73
C PHE A 169 -19.24 -5.03 21.45
N THR A 170 -20.19 -4.68 22.33
CA THR A 170 -21.62 -4.95 22.13
C THR A 170 -22.26 -4.13 21.01
N ARG A 171 -21.58 -3.05 20.56
CA ARG A 171 -22.02 -2.21 19.44
C ARG A 171 -21.46 -2.68 18.09
N CYS A 172 -20.62 -3.72 18.05
CA CYS A 172 -20.17 -4.34 16.79
C CYS A 172 -21.37 -4.71 15.90
N GLY A 173 -21.24 -4.47 14.59
CA GLY A 173 -22.31 -4.66 13.61
C GLY A 173 -23.35 -3.53 13.51
N THR A 174 -23.42 -2.61 14.48
CA THR A 174 -24.23 -1.39 14.36
C THR A 174 -23.49 -0.29 13.60
N PRO A 175 -24.19 0.70 12.99
CA PRO A 175 -23.53 1.90 12.45
C PRO A 175 -22.64 2.58 13.51
N ARG A 176 -21.54 3.17 13.07
CA ARG A 176 -20.69 4.00 13.94
C ARG A 176 -21.29 5.38 14.06
N GLU A 177 -21.19 5.95 15.26
CA GLU A 177 -21.55 7.34 15.50
C GLU A 177 -20.24 8.12 15.65
N VAL A 178 -19.81 8.77 14.57
CA VAL A 178 -18.63 9.63 14.51
C VAL A 178 -19.05 10.90 13.78
N ASP A 179 -18.70 12.07 14.31
CA ASP A 179 -19.05 13.35 13.71
C ASP A 179 -18.06 13.68 12.57
N ASP A 180 -18.54 13.60 11.33
CA ASP A 180 -17.70 13.81 10.14
C ASP A 180 -17.03 15.19 10.16
N GLU A 181 -17.74 16.26 10.56
CA GLU A 181 -17.18 17.61 10.60
C GLU A 181 -15.96 17.72 11.52
N SER A 182 -16.03 17.10 12.71
CA SER A 182 -14.92 17.00 13.65
C SER A 182 -13.74 16.22 13.06
N VAL A 183 -14.00 15.13 12.33
CA VAL A 183 -12.95 14.33 11.65
C VAL A 183 -12.23 15.18 10.59
N PHE A 184 -12.97 15.91 9.76
CA PHE A 184 -12.38 16.78 8.73
C PHE A 184 -11.58 17.94 9.34
N ALA A 185 -12.06 18.54 10.43
CA ALA A 185 -11.38 19.61 11.15
C ALA A 185 -10.09 19.11 11.84
N ALA A 186 -10.16 17.95 12.50
CA ALA A 186 -9.01 17.31 13.14
C ALA A 186 -7.95 16.90 12.10
N ALA A 187 -8.38 16.34 10.97
CA ALA A 187 -7.49 15.97 9.86
C ALA A 187 -6.78 17.19 9.25
N GLU A 188 -7.45 18.33 9.09
CA GLU A 188 -6.79 19.57 8.61
C GLU A 188 -5.71 20.04 9.57
N THR A 189 -5.96 19.97 10.87
CA THR A 189 -5.01 20.42 11.90
C THR A 189 -3.79 19.51 11.97
N GLY A 190 -3.99 18.20 11.77
CA GLY A 190 -2.92 17.20 11.83
C GLY A 190 -2.05 17.10 10.57
N TYR A 191 -2.55 17.53 9.41
CA TYR A 191 -1.82 17.44 8.15
C TYR A 191 -0.61 18.39 8.13
N PRO A 192 0.58 17.97 7.64
CA PRO A 192 0.89 16.70 6.99
C PRO A 192 1.37 15.56 7.89
N ALA A 193 1.56 15.79 9.20
CA ALA A 193 2.10 14.79 10.12
C ALA A 193 1.13 13.62 10.36
N VAL A 194 -0.17 13.88 10.21
CA VAL A 194 -1.25 12.90 10.18
C VAL A 194 -1.83 12.91 8.76
N TRP A 195 -2.01 11.72 8.20
CA TRP A 195 -2.37 11.53 6.80
C TRP A 195 -3.41 10.41 6.66
N ASP A 196 -4.08 10.37 5.52
CA ASP A 196 -5.13 9.39 5.18
C ASP A 196 -6.24 9.25 6.21
N THR A 197 -6.54 10.34 6.93
CA THR A 197 -7.67 10.41 7.86
C THR A 197 -8.98 10.63 7.11
N VAL A 198 -8.93 11.47 6.06
CA VAL A 198 -10.06 11.78 5.19
C VAL A 198 -9.63 11.76 3.72
N ASP A 199 -10.59 11.70 2.82
CA ASP A 199 -10.44 12.12 1.43
C ASP A 199 -11.28 13.40 1.24
N ARG A 200 -10.61 14.51 0.92
CA ARG A 200 -11.30 15.82 0.81
C ARG A 200 -12.13 15.95 -0.45
N VAL A 201 -11.75 15.26 -1.52
CA VAL A 201 -12.42 15.37 -2.82
C VAL A 201 -13.65 14.47 -2.84
N GLU A 202 -13.52 13.25 -2.32
CA GLU A 202 -14.64 12.31 -2.22
C GLU A 202 -15.54 12.61 -1.00
N GLY A 203 -15.07 13.41 -0.03
CA GLY A 203 -15.83 13.71 1.19
C GLY A 203 -15.98 12.51 2.11
N GLU A 204 -14.97 11.63 2.16
CA GLU A 204 -15.02 10.38 2.92
C GLU A 204 -14.12 10.41 4.16
N THR A 205 -14.63 9.89 5.28
CA THR A 205 -13.84 9.64 6.51
C THR A 205 -13.07 8.33 6.41
N VAL A 206 -11.91 8.36 5.74
CA VAL A 206 -11.06 7.18 5.47
C VAL A 206 -10.63 6.44 6.75
N CYS A 207 -10.46 7.15 7.87
CA CYS A 207 -10.09 6.56 9.15
C CYS A 207 -11.20 5.72 9.80
N VAL A 208 -12.45 5.88 9.38
CA VAL A 208 -13.62 5.17 9.94
C VAL A 208 -13.89 3.93 9.10
N PRO A 209 -13.70 2.71 9.62
CA PRO A 209 -13.87 1.51 8.83
C PRO A 209 -15.35 1.18 8.58
N ASN A 210 -15.66 0.72 7.37
CA ASN A 210 -16.99 0.15 7.04
C ASN A 210 -17.20 -1.29 7.56
N ALA A 211 -16.24 -1.86 8.29
CA ALA A 211 -16.33 -3.23 8.81
C ALA A 211 -17.29 -3.31 10.01
N PRO A 212 -17.98 -4.44 10.24
CA PRO A 212 -18.76 -4.64 11.47
C PRO A 212 -17.92 -4.88 12.73
N GLY A 213 -16.60 -4.65 12.69
CA GLY A 213 -15.65 -4.91 13.77
C GLY A 213 -15.60 -3.83 14.87
N PRO A 214 -14.65 -3.95 15.81
CA PRO A 214 -14.64 -3.17 17.04
C PRO A 214 -13.86 -1.86 16.92
N ILE A 215 -13.12 -1.67 15.82
CA ILE A 215 -12.41 -0.42 15.54
C ILE A 215 -13.45 0.68 15.31
N LEU A 216 -13.42 1.74 16.10
CA LEU A 216 -14.23 2.94 15.90
C LEU A 216 -13.60 3.81 14.79
N TYR A 217 -12.33 4.16 14.94
CA TYR A 217 -11.50 4.80 13.90
C TYR A 217 -10.01 4.51 14.12
N GLY A 218 -9.21 4.66 13.07
CA GLY A 218 -7.75 4.53 13.09
C GLY A 218 -7.05 5.73 12.45
N ILE A 219 -6.23 6.44 13.23
CA ILE A 219 -5.53 7.66 12.80
C ILE A 219 -4.06 7.35 12.52
N ARG A 220 -3.60 7.66 11.30
CA ARG A 220 -2.24 7.35 10.83
C ARG A 220 -1.37 8.58 10.73
N GLY A 221 -0.11 8.45 11.07
CA GLY A 221 0.82 9.57 10.99
C GLY A 221 2.26 9.19 11.26
N ASP A 222 3.16 10.14 11.06
CA ASP A 222 4.60 9.99 11.29
C ASP A 222 5.00 10.18 12.75
N ASP A 223 4.11 10.74 13.58
CA ASP A 223 4.39 11.05 14.98
C ASP A 223 3.26 10.60 15.92
N SER A 224 3.66 9.91 16.98
CA SER A 224 2.77 9.36 18.02
C SER A 224 1.94 10.42 18.77
N ARG A 225 2.49 11.62 18.98
CA ARG A 225 1.77 12.70 19.68
C ARG A 225 0.73 13.32 18.77
N SER A 226 1.08 13.49 17.49
CA SER A 226 0.22 14.07 16.47
C SER A 226 -1.01 13.20 16.20
N VAL A 227 -0.83 11.87 16.03
CA VAL A 227 -1.97 10.95 15.83
C VAL A 227 -2.90 10.92 17.05
N ARG A 228 -2.36 11.06 18.26
CA ARG A 228 -3.15 11.14 19.49
C ARG A 228 -3.92 12.45 19.57
N ALA A 229 -3.28 13.57 19.29
CA ALA A 229 -3.92 14.89 19.29
C ALA A 229 -5.08 14.97 18.28
N VAL A 230 -4.92 14.37 17.09
CA VAL A 230 -6.02 14.26 16.13
C VAL A 230 -7.13 13.36 16.64
N ALA A 231 -6.80 12.20 17.22
CA ALA A 231 -7.78 11.28 17.77
C ALA A 231 -8.59 11.89 18.94
N ASP A 232 -7.96 12.70 19.79
CA ASP A 232 -8.59 13.38 20.93
C ASP A 232 -9.53 14.52 20.49
N ALA A 233 -9.41 15.00 19.24
CA ALA A 233 -10.21 16.08 18.68
C ALA A 233 -11.43 15.59 17.88
N ILE A 234 -11.63 14.27 17.77
CA ILE A 234 -12.76 13.67 17.04
C ILE A 234 -13.93 13.43 18.00
N ASP A 235 -15.09 13.96 17.67
CA ASP A 235 -16.33 13.71 18.39
C ASP A 235 -16.95 12.39 17.91
N SER A 236 -17.25 11.48 18.84
CA SER A 236 -17.79 10.15 18.53
C SER A 236 -18.56 9.53 19.69
N GLU A 237 -19.14 8.36 19.47
CA GLU A 237 -19.62 7.47 20.54
C GLU A 237 -18.50 7.12 21.54
N SER A 238 -18.89 6.57 22.68
CA SER A 238 -17.95 6.20 23.74
C SER A 238 -16.85 5.25 23.25
N VAL A 239 -15.61 5.68 23.44
CA VAL A 239 -14.42 4.86 23.23
C VAL A 239 -14.26 3.90 24.42
N GLU A 240 -14.28 2.60 24.16
CA GLU A 240 -14.05 1.55 25.17
C GLU A 240 -12.56 1.44 25.51
N ARG A 241 -11.72 1.45 24.47
CA ARG A 241 -10.28 1.19 24.58
C ARG A 241 -9.53 1.94 23.49
N VAL A 242 -8.25 2.20 23.73
CA VAL A 242 -7.34 2.77 22.74
C VAL A 242 -6.03 1.99 22.68
N SER A 243 -5.43 1.91 21.50
CA SER A 243 -4.07 1.38 21.31
C SER A 243 -3.31 2.24 20.33
N LEU A 244 -2.07 2.58 20.68
CA LEU A 244 -1.10 3.16 19.76
C LEU A 244 -0.20 2.03 19.26
N PHE A 245 -0.11 1.87 17.94
CA PHE A 245 0.78 0.92 17.29
C PHE A 245 1.88 1.64 16.52
N ARG A 246 3.10 1.12 16.60
CA ARG A 246 4.15 1.39 15.62
C ARG A 246 3.93 0.45 14.42
N THR A 247 3.95 0.97 13.20
CA THR A 247 3.49 0.21 12.03
C THR A 247 4.32 0.45 10.78
N ASN A 248 4.40 -0.54 9.90
CA ASN A 248 5.02 -0.42 8.57
C ASN A 248 4.05 0.18 7.53
N GLN A 249 2.91 0.71 7.95
CA GLN A 249 1.97 1.37 7.06
C GLN A 249 2.58 2.64 6.47
N GLY A 250 2.21 2.93 5.22
CA GLY A 250 2.71 4.10 4.53
C GLY A 250 4.21 4.08 4.25
N THR A 251 4.90 2.93 4.16
CA THR A 251 6.37 2.85 4.00
C THR A 251 6.83 2.37 2.62
N ASP A 252 5.92 1.87 1.78
CA ASP A 252 6.22 1.11 0.56
C ASP A 252 7.09 -0.15 0.82
N ALA A 253 7.05 -0.73 2.02
CA ALA A 253 7.84 -1.92 2.35
C ALA A 253 7.59 -3.12 1.41
N HIS A 254 6.43 -3.17 0.74
CA HIS A 254 6.05 -4.22 -0.22
C HIS A 254 6.68 -4.04 -1.61
N LEU A 255 7.13 -2.84 -1.97
CA LEU A 255 7.69 -2.56 -3.30
C LEU A 255 9.14 -3.03 -3.42
N ARG A 256 9.43 -3.79 -4.47
CA ARG A 256 10.78 -4.16 -4.89
C ARG A 256 11.24 -3.24 -6.02
N GLU A 257 12.52 -2.89 -6.04
CA GLU A 257 13.12 -2.35 -7.27
C GLU A 257 13.27 -3.48 -8.28
N ALA A 258 12.77 -3.28 -9.50
CA ALA A 258 13.02 -4.17 -10.62
C ALA A 258 13.77 -3.41 -11.71
N VAL A 259 15.00 -3.85 -12.00
CA VAL A 259 15.79 -3.32 -13.11
C VAL A 259 15.35 -4.06 -14.36
N VAL A 260 14.51 -3.40 -15.16
CA VAL A 260 14.00 -3.92 -16.42
C VAL A 260 14.55 -3.08 -17.57
N ASP A 261 15.21 -3.73 -18.52
CA ASP A 261 15.68 -3.17 -19.78
C ASP A 261 15.21 -4.03 -20.97
N ASP A 262 15.66 -3.72 -22.18
CA ASP A 262 15.34 -4.43 -23.41
C ASP A 262 15.84 -5.88 -23.47
N ARG A 263 16.75 -6.28 -22.56
CA ARG A 263 17.32 -7.63 -22.49
C ARG A 263 16.64 -8.50 -21.46
N VAL A 264 16.31 -7.93 -20.29
CA VAL A 264 15.64 -8.64 -19.19
C VAL A 264 14.13 -8.68 -19.41
N GLY A 265 13.56 -7.59 -19.90
CA GLY A 265 12.11 -7.47 -20.09
C GLY A 265 11.31 -7.58 -18.79
N PHE A 266 9.98 -7.64 -18.91
CA PHE A 266 9.06 -7.72 -17.76
C PHE A 266 8.77 -9.16 -17.31
N GLU A 267 9.39 -10.17 -17.92
CA GLU A 267 9.12 -11.58 -17.66
C GLU A 267 9.51 -12.02 -16.23
N GLU A 268 10.46 -11.30 -15.62
CA GLU A 268 10.88 -11.50 -14.22
C GLU A 268 9.85 -10.98 -13.20
N LEU A 269 8.83 -10.22 -13.64
CA LEU A 269 7.78 -9.72 -12.78
C LEU A 269 6.76 -10.82 -12.48
N ARG A 270 6.90 -11.41 -11.28
CA ARG A 270 6.02 -12.48 -10.80
C ARG A 270 4.71 -11.94 -10.25
N ASP A 271 3.60 -12.62 -10.55
CA ASP A 271 2.30 -12.36 -9.95
C ASP A 271 2.34 -12.47 -8.42
N GLY A 272 1.51 -11.66 -7.75
CA GLY A 272 1.41 -11.61 -6.29
C GLY A 272 2.55 -10.87 -5.60
N ARG A 273 3.35 -10.10 -6.36
CA ARG A 273 4.48 -9.29 -5.89
C ARG A 273 4.31 -7.86 -6.39
N ALA A 274 4.87 -6.90 -5.67
CA ALA A 274 4.80 -5.49 -6.02
C ALA A 274 6.17 -4.90 -6.33
N TYR A 275 6.20 -3.99 -7.31
CA TYR A 275 7.44 -3.50 -7.92
C TYR A 275 7.40 -2.00 -8.18
N ARG A 276 8.59 -1.40 -8.24
CA ARG A 276 8.89 -0.13 -8.92
C ARG A 276 9.60 -0.47 -10.22
N VAL A 277 9.03 0.00 -11.33
CA VAL A 277 9.47 -0.37 -12.68
C VAL A 277 9.54 0.88 -13.55
N THR A 278 10.67 1.08 -14.23
CA THR A 278 10.78 2.18 -15.21
C THR A 278 10.36 1.68 -16.58
N GLY A 279 9.56 2.46 -17.30
CA GLY A 279 9.14 2.14 -18.66
C GLY A 279 8.78 3.37 -19.47
N VAL A 280 8.60 3.17 -20.77
CA VAL A 280 8.09 4.18 -21.71
C VAL A 280 6.69 3.77 -22.12
N VAL A 281 5.72 4.68 -22.08
CA VAL A 281 4.35 4.40 -22.53
C VAL A 281 4.37 3.95 -23.99
N ALA A 282 3.80 2.79 -24.25
CA ALA A 282 3.80 2.15 -25.57
C ALA A 282 2.53 2.49 -26.38
N SER A 283 1.40 2.62 -25.71
CA SER A 283 0.07 2.82 -26.31
C SER A 283 -0.72 3.93 -25.60
N ASP A 284 -1.69 4.52 -26.31
CA ASP A 284 -2.59 5.49 -25.70
C ASP A 284 -3.43 4.81 -24.60
N PRO A 285 -3.68 5.49 -23.47
CA PRO A 285 -4.51 4.94 -22.40
C PRO A 285 -5.93 4.60 -22.87
N GLU A 286 -6.41 3.41 -22.52
CA GLU A 286 -7.74 2.90 -22.90
C GLU A 286 -8.65 2.78 -21.67
N THR A 287 -9.83 3.41 -21.70
CA THR A 287 -10.86 3.18 -20.67
C THR A 287 -11.72 1.99 -21.06
N ARG A 288 -11.71 0.93 -20.24
CA ARG A 288 -12.49 -0.30 -20.44
C ARG A 288 -13.76 -0.32 -19.57
N ARG A 289 -14.64 -1.30 -19.82
CA ARG A 289 -15.88 -1.51 -19.07
C ARG A 289 -15.61 -1.54 -17.56
N GLY A 290 -16.47 -0.87 -16.79
CA GLY A 290 -16.28 -0.68 -15.34
C GLY A 290 -15.49 0.58 -14.99
N GLY A 291 -14.99 1.33 -15.99
CA GLY A 291 -14.28 2.59 -15.76
C GLY A 291 -12.81 2.41 -15.40
N HIS A 292 -12.22 1.26 -15.68
CA HIS A 292 -10.80 0.99 -15.50
C HIS A 292 -9.99 1.60 -16.64
N VAL A 293 -8.83 2.19 -16.36
CA VAL A 293 -7.95 2.76 -17.38
C VAL A 293 -6.69 1.90 -17.50
N PHE A 294 -6.46 1.36 -18.69
CA PHE A 294 -5.29 0.55 -19.03
C PHE A 294 -4.30 1.37 -19.83
N VAL A 295 -3.01 1.15 -19.59
CA VAL A 295 -1.93 1.73 -20.38
C VAL A 295 -0.78 0.72 -20.39
N SER A 296 -0.18 0.49 -21.55
CA SER A 296 0.94 -0.45 -21.66
C SER A 296 2.26 0.33 -21.65
N VAL A 297 3.26 -0.20 -20.95
CA VAL A 297 4.62 0.34 -20.95
C VAL A 297 5.59 -0.67 -21.53
N ARG A 298 6.63 -0.20 -22.21
CA ARG A 298 7.75 -1.01 -22.70
C ARG A 298 9.02 -0.69 -21.91
N PRO A 299 10.02 -1.60 -21.86
CA PRO A 299 11.29 -1.33 -21.19
C PRO A 299 12.02 -0.11 -21.77
N VAL A 300 12.90 0.49 -20.97
CA VAL A 300 13.81 1.55 -21.43
C VAL A 300 14.99 0.90 -22.13
N GLY A 301 15.06 0.97 -23.45
CA GLY A 301 16.13 0.37 -24.27
C GLY A 301 15.61 -0.11 -25.62
N GLY A 302 16.49 -0.12 -26.63
CA GLY A 302 16.25 -0.63 -27.99
C GLY A 302 16.18 0.43 -29.08
N ASP A 303 17.27 0.59 -29.84
CA ASP A 303 17.31 1.23 -31.17
C ASP A 303 16.75 0.31 -32.29
N GLY A 304 16.10 -0.79 -31.90
CA GLY A 304 15.58 -1.81 -32.81
C GLY A 304 14.12 -1.58 -33.18
N ASP A 305 13.79 -1.79 -34.46
CA ASP A 305 12.44 -1.70 -35.05
C ASP A 305 11.42 -2.73 -34.50
N ALA A 306 11.82 -3.63 -33.59
CA ALA A 306 10.93 -4.64 -33.01
C ALA A 306 10.44 -4.19 -31.61
N PRO A 307 9.13 -4.08 -31.37
CA PRO A 307 8.61 -3.78 -30.04
C PRO A 307 8.98 -4.93 -29.09
N GLY A 308 9.71 -4.60 -28.02
CA GLY A 308 9.94 -5.52 -26.90
C GLY A 308 8.63 -5.83 -26.16
N PRO A 309 8.64 -6.84 -25.25
CA PRO A 309 7.45 -7.22 -24.50
C PRO A 309 6.92 -6.04 -23.67
N GLU A 310 5.62 -5.80 -23.74
CA GLU A 310 4.94 -4.74 -23.00
C GLU A 310 4.39 -5.26 -21.67
N LEU A 311 4.33 -4.38 -20.67
CA LEU A 311 3.65 -4.60 -19.41
C LEU A 311 2.37 -3.77 -19.38
N ASP A 312 1.24 -4.45 -19.25
CA ASP A 312 -0.04 -3.77 -19.02
C ASP A 312 -0.07 -3.21 -17.60
N CYS A 313 -0.42 -1.94 -17.49
CA CYS A 313 -0.68 -1.25 -16.25
C CYS A 313 -2.16 -0.85 -16.18
N VAL A 314 -2.74 -0.87 -14.98
CA VAL A 314 -4.15 -0.52 -14.78
C VAL A 314 -4.37 0.39 -13.58
N ALA A 315 -5.16 1.44 -13.78
CA ALA A 315 -5.82 2.19 -12.71
C ALA A 315 -7.29 1.76 -12.64
N PHE A 316 -7.64 1.00 -11.59
CA PHE A 316 -9.00 0.50 -11.40
C PHE A 316 -9.98 1.62 -11.04
N GLU A 317 -11.28 1.32 -11.14
CA GLU A 317 -12.35 2.27 -10.85
C GLU A 317 -12.24 2.89 -9.45
N PRO A 318 -11.92 2.10 -8.39
CA PRO A 318 -11.79 2.64 -7.05
C PRO A 318 -10.67 3.67 -6.88
N THR A 319 -9.76 3.82 -7.85
CA THR A 319 -8.70 4.85 -7.81
C THR A 319 -9.21 6.26 -8.17
N LYS A 320 -10.51 6.42 -8.48
CA LYS A 320 -11.18 7.71 -8.66
C LYS A 320 -10.45 8.61 -9.66
N ARG A 321 -10.11 9.84 -9.25
CA ARG A 321 -9.43 10.89 -10.03
C ARG A 321 -8.00 10.54 -10.47
N PHE A 322 -7.36 9.55 -9.85
CA PHE A 322 -6.05 9.07 -10.31
C PHE A 322 -6.10 8.55 -11.75
N ARG A 323 -7.26 8.00 -12.15
CA ARG A 323 -7.51 7.58 -13.54
C ARG A 323 -7.36 8.72 -14.54
N ASP A 324 -7.68 9.96 -14.17
CA ASP A 324 -7.53 11.11 -15.06
C ASP A 324 -6.04 11.40 -15.33
N ARG A 325 -5.17 11.19 -14.33
CA ARG A 325 -3.72 11.27 -14.51
C ARG A 325 -3.22 10.18 -15.47
N VAL A 326 -3.75 8.96 -15.35
CA VAL A 326 -3.42 7.87 -16.29
C VAL A 326 -3.93 8.15 -17.70
N ARG A 327 -5.13 8.73 -17.85
CA ARG A 327 -5.68 9.13 -19.17
C ARG A 327 -4.87 10.21 -19.87
N ALA A 328 -4.16 11.05 -19.12
CA ALA A 328 -3.35 12.15 -19.66
C ALA A 328 -1.96 11.70 -20.17
N LEU A 329 -1.58 10.43 -19.93
CA LEU A 329 -0.38 9.82 -20.48
C LEU A 329 -0.48 9.65 -22.00
N ARG A 330 0.68 9.62 -22.67
CA ARG A 330 0.79 9.42 -24.12
C ARG A 330 1.98 8.53 -24.48
N PRO A 331 1.93 7.82 -25.63
CA PRO A 331 3.06 7.09 -26.15
C PRO A 331 4.35 7.92 -26.17
N GLY A 332 5.43 7.36 -25.64
CA GLY A 332 6.73 8.01 -25.51
C GLY A 332 6.98 8.70 -24.16
N ASP A 333 5.96 8.92 -23.31
CA ASP A 333 6.20 9.41 -21.95
C ASP A 333 7.02 8.39 -21.15
N ARG A 334 8.02 8.86 -20.41
CA ARG A 334 8.87 8.01 -19.57
C ARG A 334 8.38 8.05 -18.13
N LEU A 335 8.07 6.88 -17.59
CA LEU A 335 7.47 6.71 -16.28
C LEU A 335 8.30 5.80 -15.37
N LEU A 336 8.17 6.01 -14.06
CA LEU A 336 8.38 4.98 -13.06
C LEU A 336 7.01 4.60 -12.51
N VAL A 337 6.55 3.36 -12.74
CA VAL A 337 5.25 2.87 -12.25
C VAL A 337 5.46 2.04 -10.98
N CYS A 338 4.50 2.10 -10.06
CA CYS A 338 4.54 1.35 -8.81
C CYS A 338 3.23 0.60 -8.59
N GLY A 339 3.30 -0.69 -8.29
CA GLY A 339 2.11 -1.50 -8.09
C GLY A 339 2.36 -2.98 -7.92
N GLU A 340 1.31 -3.69 -7.51
CA GLU A 340 1.25 -5.15 -7.50
C GLU A 340 1.00 -5.69 -8.90
N VAL A 341 1.75 -6.72 -9.30
CA VAL A 341 1.48 -7.49 -10.51
C VAL A 341 0.55 -8.64 -10.17
N GLY A 342 -0.54 -8.78 -10.92
CA GLY A 342 -1.43 -9.93 -10.84
C GLY A 342 -2.09 -10.17 -12.20
N ASP A 343 -2.17 -11.45 -12.59
CA ASP A 343 -2.59 -11.86 -13.94
C ASP A 343 -1.79 -11.14 -15.04
N GLY A 344 -0.48 -10.94 -14.81
CA GLY A 344 0.41 -10.23 -15.73
C GLY A 344 0.19 -8.72 -15.86
N THR A 345 -0.71 -8.13 -15.06
CA THR A 345 -1.03 -6.68 -15.09
C THR A 345 -0.54 -5.98 -13.83
N LEU A 346 0.15 -4.85 -13.97
CA LEU A 346 0.56 -3.99 -12.86
C LEU A 346 -0.58 -3.06 -12.42
N LYS A 347 -1.06 -3.25 -11.19
CA LYS A 347 -2.14 -2.48 -10.56
C LYS A 347 -1.55 -1.22 -9.93
N LEU A 348 -1.74 -0.07 -10.58
CA LEU A 348 -1.09 1.18 -10.23
C LEU A 348 -1.53 1.69 -8.84
N GLU A 349 -0.54 1.93 -7.97
CA GLU A 349 -0.70 2.62 -6.68
C GLU A 349 -0.20 4.07 -6.75
N LYS A 350 0.83 4.29 -7.56
CA LYS A 350 1.44 5.60 -7.86
C LYS A 350 2.32 5.48 -9.10
N PHE A 351 2.66 6.61 -9.71
CA PHE A 351 3.67 6.67 -10.75
C PHE A 351 4.41 8.01 -10.73
N ALA A 352 5.64 8.03 -11.23
CA ALA A 352 6.41 9.23 -11.46
C ALA A 352 6.57 9.49 -12.95
N VAL A 353 6.18 10.67 -13.40
CA VAL A 353 6.48 11.16 -14.74
C VAL A 353 7.90 11.70 -14.75
N ARG A 354 8.78 11.02 -15.50
CA ARG A 354 10.20 11.39 -15.65
C ARG A 354 10.42 12.28 -16.86
N GLU A 355 9.78 11.95 -17.97
CA GLU A 355 9.86 12.71 -19.22
C GLU A 355 8.48 12.74 -19.88
N LEU A 356 8.12 13.89 -20.46
CA LEU A 356 6.86 14.10 -21.16
C LEU A 356 7.14 14.41 -22.63
N VAL A 357 6.38 13.76 -23.51
CA VAL A 357 6.29 14.16 -24.91
C VAL A 357 5.52 15.49 -25.00
N ARG A 358 6.23 16.58 -25.27
CA ARG A 358 5.67 17.95 -25.34
C ARG A 358 5.53 18.48 -26.76
N THR A 359 5.96 17.73 -27.75
CA THR A 359 5.84 18.07 -29.16
C THR A 359 5.36 16.88 -29.95
N GLU A 360 4.65 17.14 -31.04
CA GLU A 360 4.28 16.11 -32.00
C GLU A 360 4.57 16.56 -33.44
N PRO A 361 4.92 15.65 -34.35
CA PRO A 361 5.13 15.98 -35.75
C PRO A 361 3.84 16.43 -36.44
N ALA A 362 3.75 17.71 -36.78
CA ALA A 362 2.63 18.32 -37.48
C ALA A 362 2.96 18.73 -38.91
N THR A 363 1.94 18.80 -39.75
CA THR A 363 2.07 19.37 -41.09
C THR A 363 2.43 20.86 -40.99
N PRO A 364 3.47 21.33 -41.72
CA PRO A 364 3.87 22.72 -41.71
C PRO A 364 2.75 23.65 -42.18
N THR A 365 2.72 24.85 -41.61
CA THR A 365 1.81 25.91 -42.05
C THR A 365 2.56 26.86 -42.99
N CYS A 366 1.93 27.30 -44.07
CA CYS A 366 2.51 28.28 -44.99
C CYS A 366 2.72 29.61 -44.27
N PRO A 367 3.95 30.17 -44.25
CA PRO A 367 4.22 31.44 -43.57
C PRO A 367 3.51 32.62 -44.24
N ASP A 368 3.18 32.51 -45.53
CA ASP A 368 2.59 33.62 -46.30
C ASP A 368 1.06 33.67 -46.18
N CYS A 369 0.38 32.52 -46.14
CA CYS A 369 -1.09 32.47 -46.15
C CYS A 369 -1.72 31.74 -44.96
N GLY A 370 -0.93 31.17 -44.05
CA GLY A 370 -1.42 30.51 -42.84
C GLY A 370 -2.14 29.17 -43.07
N ARG A 371 -2.18 28.64 -44.30
CA ARG A 371 -2.80 27.35 -44.61
C ARG A 371 -1.85 26.18 -44.37
N ALA A 372 -2.37 25.03 -43.96
CA ALA A 372 -1.60 23.80 -43.88
C ALA A 372 -1.05 23.42 -45.26
N MET A 373 0.24 23.11 -45.34
CA MET A 373 0.89 22.68 -46.59
C MET A 373 0.47 21.27 -46.99
N GLY A 374 0.40 20.97 -48.29
CA GLY A 374 0.17 19.61 -48.79
C GLY A 374 1.48 18.82 -48.92
N SER A 375 1.42 17.49 -48.82
CA SER A 375 2.58 16.65 -49.14
C SER A 375 3.00 16.83 -50.60
N ALA A 376 4.30 16.99 -50.85
CA ALA A 376 4.87 17.11 -52.19
C ALA A 376 5.22 15.75 -52.83
N GLY A 377 5.02 14.65 -52.11
CA GLY A 377 5.38 13.29 -52.54
C GLY A 377 6.24 12.57 -51.49
N ARG A 378 6.43 11.26 -51.66
CA ARG A 378 7.24 10.45 -50.74
C ARG A 378 8.67 11.01 -50.67
N ASN A 379 9.11 11.38 -49.47
CA ASN A 379 10.42 12.00 -49.19
C ASN A 379 10.69 13.34 -49.90
N GLN A 380 9.65 14.06 -50.36
CA GLN A 380 9.79 15.38 -51.00
C GLN A 380 9.32 16.56 -50.13
N GLY A 381 8.98 16.31 -48.86
CA GLY A 381 8.53 17.35 -47.93
C GLY A 381 7.09 17.83 -48.20
N TYR A 382 6.84 19.10 -47.88
CA TYR A 382 5.53 19.75 -47.95
C TYR A 382 5.60 21.06 -48.76
N ARG A 383 4.51 21.41 -49.44
CA ARG A 383 4.39 22.60 -50.28
C ARG A 383 3.02 23.28 -50.10
N CYS A 384 3.01 24.61 -50.06
CA CYS A 384 1.79 25.40 -50.25
C CYS A 384 1.46 25.50 -51.74
N ARG A 385 0.24 25.11 -52.14
CA ARG A 385 -0.20 25.18 -53.54
C ARG A 385 -0.41 26.61 -54.02
N ASP A 386 -0.83 27.51 -53.12
CA ASP A 386 -1.18 28.89 -53.47
C ASP A 386 0.04 29.82 -53.49
N CYS A 387 0.97 29.65 -52.54
CA CYS A 387 2.13 30.54 -52.35
C CYS A 387 3.45 29.96 -52.88
N GLY A 388 3.51 28.65 -53.15
CA GLY A 388 4.73 27.98 -53.65
C GLY A 388 5.82 27.71 -52.60
N THR A 389 5.68 28.24 -51.36
CA THR A 389 6.58 27.95 -50.22
C THR A 389 6.67 26.45 -49.94
N ALA A 390 7.84 25.99 -49.47
CA ALA A 390 8.08 24.58 -49.17
C ALA A 390 8.71 24.38 -47.78
N ALA A 391 8.53 23.20 -47.22
CA ALA A 391 9.15 22.73 -45.99
C ALA A 391 9.70 21.32 -46.19
N SER A 392 10.88 21.02 -45.64
CA SER A 392 11.59 19.75 -45.85
C SER A 392 10.90 18.54 -45.21
N GLY A 393 10.09 18.76 -44.18
CA GLY A 393 9.40 17.71 -43.43
C GLY A 393 8.31 18.27 -42.54
N LYS A 394 7.81 17.42 -41.63
CA LYS A 394 6.93 17.86 -40.55
C LYS A 394 7.70 18.80 -39.62
N VAL A 395 6.96 19.65 -38.92
CA VAL A 395 7.50 20.54 -37.88
C VAL A 395 6.99 20.07 -36.53
N ASP A 396 7.78 20.32 -35.48
CA ASP A 396 7.37 20.04 -34.12
C ASP A 396 6.32 21.06 -33.68
N ARG A 397 5.12 20.56 -33.39
CA ARG A 397 4.04 21.36 -32.81
C ARG A 397 3.99 21.13 -31.30
N PRO A 398 4.04 22.18 -30.47
CA PRO A 398 3.82 22.04 -29.04
C PRO A 398 2.48 21.39 -28.73
N VAL A 399 2.47 20.50 -27.75
CA VAL A 399 1.28 19.84 -27.22
C VAL A 399 1.09 20.34 -25.80
N GLU A 400 -0.09 20.92 -25.51
CA GLU A 400 -0.49 21.23 -24.15
C GLU A 400 -0.74 19.93 -23.38
N ARG A 401 -0.20 19.85 -22.15
CA ARG A 401 -0.25 18.64 -21.31
C ARG A 401 -0.92 18.99 -19.99
N ASP A 402 -1.88 18.16 -19.58
CA ASP A 402 -2.53 18.21 -18.26
C ASP A 402 -1.76 17.41 -17.18
N LEU A 403 -0.47 17.20 -17.43
CA LEU A 403 0.48 16.52 -16.56
C LEU A 403 1.78 17.32 -16.51
N ASP A 404 2.30 17.44 -15.29
CA ASP A 404 3.65 17.91 -15.00
C ASP A 404 4.57 16.74 -14.63
N LEU A 405 5.87 17.01 -14.61
CA LEU A 405 6.86 16.07 -14.10
C LEU A 405 6.65 15.84 -12.60
N GLY A 406 7.01 14.64 -12.14
CA GLY A 406 6.93 14.27 -10.73
C GLY A 406 5.96 13.14 -10.43
N TRP A 407 5.73 12.91 -9.14
CA TRP A 407 4.99 11.80 -8.58
C TRP A 407 3.51 12.10 -8.43
N TYR A 408 2.68 11.14 -8.83
CA TYR A 408 1.23 11.10 -8.65
C TYR A 408 0.85 9.81 -7.93
N GLU A 409 -0.17 9.87 -7.10
CA GLU A 409 -0.65 8.73 -6.31
C GLU A 409 -2.17 8.59 -6.37
N VAL A 410 -2.65 7.43 -5.95
CA VAL A 410 -4.08 7.23 -5.71
C VAL A 410 -4.60 8.11 -4.56
N PRO A 411 -5.91 8.43 -4.55
CA PRO A 411 -6.60 9.05 -3.42
C PRO A 411 -6.37 8.36 -2.07
N PRO A 412 -6.52 9.08 -0.92
CA PRO A 412 -6.64 8.46 0.39
C PRO A 412 -7.65 7.31 0.47
N CYS A 413 -8.85 7.47 -0.10
CA CYS A 413 -9.88 6.42 -0.06
C CYS A 413 -9.49 5.13 -0.81
N ALA A 414 -8.50 5.22 -1.72
CA ALA A 414 -8.03 4.13 -2.55
C ALA A 414 -6.63 3.64 -2.15
N ARG A 415 -5.96 4.32 -1.21
CA ARG A 415 -4.59 4.01 -0.84
C ARG A 415 -4.53 2.71 -0.04
N ARG A 416 -3.63 1.82 -0.45
CA ARG A 416 -3.35 0.58 0.30
C ARG A 416 -2.58 0.93 1.57
N HIS A 417 -2.83 0.18 2.64
CA HIS A 417 -2.21 0.44 3.95
C HIS A 417 -0.67 0.59 3.93
N VAL A 418 0.03 -0.21 3.13
CA VAL A 418 1.51 -0.17 3.04
C VAL A 418 2.04 0.92 2.13
N ALA A 419 1.22 1.48 1.23
CA ALA A 419 1.67 2.41 0.22
C ALA A 419 1.98 3.78 0.85
N LYS A 420 3.22 4.24 0.69
CA LYS A 420 3.72 5.52 1.20
C LYS A 420 3.01 6.72 0.57
N PRO A 421 2.24 7.51 1.33
CA PRO A 421 1.65 8.74 0.80
C PRO A 421 2.74 9.71 0.36
N LEU A 422 2.51 10.46 -0.73
CA LEU A 422 3.49 11.41 -1.24
C LEU A 422 3.84 12.51 -0.22
N VAL A 423 2.89 12.85 0.65
CA VAL A 423 3.08 13.86 1.70
C VAL A 423 4.19 13.48 2.70
N ARG A 424 4.47 12.18 2.90
CA ARG A 424 5.57 11.72 3.78
C ARG A 424 6.97 12.04 3.23
N GLY A 425 7.08 12.48 1.98
CA GLY A 425 8.34 12.86 1.36
C GLY A 425 9.32 11.70 1.12
N GLY A 426 10.56 12.04 0.79
CA GLY A 426 11.60 11.06 0.41
C GLY A 426 11.49 10.54 -1.03
N PHE A 427 10.76 11.26 -1.89
CA PHE A 427 10.62 10.97 -3.31
C PHE A 427 11.66 11.75 -4.12
N ASP A 428 12.16 11.13 -5.19
CA ASP A 428 13.21 11.64 -6.08
C ASP A 428 12.66 12.58 -7.18
N GLY A 429 11.87 13.58 -6.78
CA GLY A 429 11.30 14.56 -7.69
C GLY A 429 10.13 15.34 -7.08
N PRO A 430 9.53 16.28 -7.82
CA PRO A 430 8.30 16.94 -7.40
C PRO A 430 7.21 15.92 -7.08
N THR A 431 6.35 16.26 -6.11
CA THR A 431 5.23 15.42 -5.71
C THR A 431 3.93 16.19 -5.86
N HIS A 432 2.87 15.49 -6.23
CA HIS A 432 1.50 16.01 -6.30
C HIS A 432 0.63 15.23 -5.31
N PRO A 433 0.71 15.51 -3.99
CA PRO A 433 0.05 14.72 -2.97
C PRO A 433 -1.48 14.81 -3.06
N GLU A 434 -2.14 13.67 -2.90
CA GLU A 434 -3.59 13.62 -2.75
C GLU A 434 -3.99 13.87 -1.29
N ARG A 435 -5.13 14.52 -1.07
CA ARG A 435 -5.60 14.96 0.26
C ARG A 435 -7.01 14.48 0.59
#